data_AF-N1U3C5-F1
#
_entry.id   AF-N1U3C5-F1
#
_cell.length_a   1.000
_cell.length_b   1.000
_cell.length_c   1.000
_cell.angle_alpha   90.00
_cell.angle_beta   90.00
_cell.angle_gamma   90.00
#
_symmetry.space_group_name_H-M   'P 1'
#
loop_
_entity.id
_entity.type
_entity.pdbx_description
1 polymer ?
#
loop_
_entity_poly.entity_id
_entity_poly.type
_entity_poly.pdbx_seq_one_letter_code
_entity_poly.pdbx_strand_id
1 'polypeptide(L)'
;MFFMGGVFKFFHPVPAGRRIKVSTWIHSFEKIRSYMRHEVTDAESGLRYFAVQDEQLVVSLTKARPKKAPEEFQRLVGEYVENFEYSKK
;
A
#
# COMPACT_ATOMS: atom_id res chain seq x y z
N MET A 1 -2.55 -11.47 2.14
CA MET A 1 -2.19 -10.49 3.19
C MET A 1 -3.47 -10.10 3.91
N PHE A 2 -3.42 -9.67 5.17
CA PHE A 2 -4.59 -9.20 5.92
C PHE A 2 -4.42 -7.73 6.29
N PHE A 3 -5.46 -6.92 6.10
CA PHE A 3 -5.48 -5.53 6.55
C PHE A 3 -5.51 -5.48 8.09
N MET A 4 -4.58 -4.74 8.67
CA MET A 4 -4.45 -4.59 10.13
C MET A 4 -4.93 -3.22 10.63
N GLY A 5 -5.14 -2.27 9.72
CA GLY A 5 -5.50 -0.90 10.03
C GLY A 5 -4.77 0.09 9.14
N GLY A 6 -5.09 1.37 9.27
CA GLY A 6 -4.42 2.43 8.53
C GLY A 6 -4.84 3.81 8.99
N VAL A 7 -4.04 4.80 8.61
CA VAL A 7 -4.35 6.22 8.82
C VAL A 7 -4.93 6.78 7.52
N PHE A 8 -6.19 7.20 7.57
CA PHE A 8 -6.92 7.78 6.46
C PHE A 8 -6.98 9.29 6.62
N LYS A 9 -6.49 10.02 5.61
CA LYS A 9 -6.57 11.48 5.54
C LYS A 9 -7.53 11.86 4.43
N PHE A 10 -8.62 12.52 4.77
CA PHE A 10 -9.60 13.05 3.83
C PHE A 10 -9.37 14.56 3.69
N PHE A 11 -9.07 15.01 2.48
CA PHE A 11 -8.82 16.43 2.20
C PHE A 11 -10.08 17.09 1.64
N HIS A 12 -10.80 16.37 0.78
CA HIS A 12 -12.02 16.84 0.13
C HIS A 12 -13.01 15.68 -0.06
N PRO A 13 -14.33 15.92 -0.05
CA PRO A 13 -15.32 14.92 -0.43
C PRO A 13 -15.15 14.55 -1.93
N VAL A 14 -15.50 13.32 -2.28
CA VAL A 14 -15.55 12.85 -3.68
C VAL A 14 -17.00 12.95 -4.17
N PRO A 15 -17.34 13.87 -5.10
CA PRO A 15 -18.67 13.92 -5.68
C PRO A 15 -19.00 12.64 -6.46
N ALA A 16 -20.26 12.20 -6.40
CA ALA A 16 -20.73 11.06 -7.18
C ALA A 16 -20.54 11.28 -8.70
N GLY A 17 -20.23 10.20 -9.42
CA GLY A 17 -20.00 10.24 -10.86
C GLY A 17 -18.62 10.78 -11.29
N ARG A 18 -17.77 11.21 -10.35
CA ARG A 18 -16.41 11.64 -10.68
C ARG A 18 -15.51 10.46 -11.05
N ARG A 19 -14.70 10.67 -12.07
CA ARG A 19 -13.61 9.75 -12.44
C ARG A 19 -12.43 10.03 -11.53
N ILE A 20 -12.01 9.01 -10.80
CA ILE A 20 -10.85 9.08 -9.92
C ILE A 20 -9.72 8.19 -10.43
N LYS A 21 -8.49 8.54 -10.07
CA LYS A 21 -7.31 7.68 -10.18
C LYS A 21 -6.91 7.22 -8.79
N VAL A 22 -6.74 5.91 -8.63
CA VAL A 22 -6.16 5.32 -7.41
C VAL A 22 -4.72 4.95 -7.71
N SER A 23 -3.78 5.63 -7.06
CA SER A 23 -2.36 5.30 -7.12
C SER A 23 -2.01 4.49 -5.88
N THR A 24 -1.42 3.30 -6.06
CA THR A 24 -1.06 2.39 -4.97
C THR A 24 0.40 2.00 -5.11
N TRP A 25 1.12 2.03 -4.00
CA TRP A 25 2.51 1.56 -3.94
C TRP A 25 2.83 1.07 -2.53
N ILE A 26 3.97 0.40 -2.40
CA ILE A 26 4.47 -0.11 -1.12
C ILE A 26 5.38 0.95 -0.53
N HIS A 27 5.10 1.39 0.68
CA HIS A 27 6.01 2.27 1.41
C HIS A 27 7.24 1.49 1.89
N SER A 28 7.01 0.32 2.51
CA SER A 28 8.07 -0.55 3.03
C SER A 28 7.58 -1.98 3.32
N PHE A 29 8.54 -2.90 3.44
CA PHE A 29 8.36 -4.22 4.06
C PHE A 29 9.14 -4.27 5.37
N GLU A 30 8.49 -4.67 6.47
CA GLU A 30 9.13 -4.82 7.78
C GLU A 30 8.79 -6.17 8.39
N LYS A 31 9.75 -7.09 8.39
CA LYS A 31 9.58 -8.45 8.93
C LYS A 31 8.34 -9.13 8.33
N ILE A 32 7.23 -9.16 9.06
CA ILE A 32 5.95 -9.81 8.70
C ILE A 32 4.87 -8.81 8.24
N ARG A 33 5.21 -7.52 8.17
CA ARG A 33 4.30 -6.42 7.80
C ARG A 33 4.71 -5.82 6.46
N SER A 34 3.73 -5.32 5.73
CA SER A 34 3.89 -4.46 4.57
C SER A 34 3.10 -3.18 4.84
N TYR A 35 3.70 -2.03 4.60
CA TYR A 35 3.03 -0.75 4.72
C TYR A 35 2.71 -0.26 3.30
N MET A 36 1.42 -0.07 3.03
CA MET A 36 0.95 0.37 1.72
C MET A 36 0.62 1.85 1.76
N ARG A 37 0.78 2.50 0.62
CA ARG A 37 0.33 3.86 0.38
C ARG A 37 -0.72 3.83 -0.72
N HIS A 38 -1.80 4.57 -0.48
CA HIS A 38 -2.83 4.82 -1.47
C HIS A 38 -3.10 6.30 -1.57
N GLU A 39 -3.25 6.78 -2.79
CA GLU A 39 -3.75 8.12 -3.06
C GLU A 39 -4.91 8.05 -4.04
N VAL A 40 -5.93 8.86 -3.77
CA VAL A 40 -7.04 9.05 -4.69
C VAL A 40 -7.09 10.48 -5.14
N THR A 41 -6.94 10.66 -6.45
CA THR A 41 -6.97 11.95 -7.10
C THR A 41 -8.09 11.98 -8.13
N ASP A 42 -8.62 13.17 -8.39
CA ASP A 42 -9.45 13.41 -9.57
C ASP A 42 -8.63 13.09 -10.84
N ALA A 43 -9.25 12.40 -11.79
CA ALA A 43 -8.55 11.92 -12.99
C ALA A 43 -8.23 13.04 -13.99
N GLU A 44 -8.92 14.18 -13.90
CA GLU A 44 -8.77 15.30 -14.85
C GLU A 44 -7.93 16.44 -14.25
N SER A 45 -8.27 16.86 -13.04
CA SER A 45 -7.63 17.98 -12.34
C SER A 45 -6.43 17.58 -11.47
N GLY A 46 -6.31 16.30 -11.12
CA GLY A 46 -5.29 15.82 -10.18
C GLY A 46 -5.57 16.20 -8.71
N LEU A 47 -6.72 16.80 -8.40
CA LEU A 47 -7.11 17.14 -7.03
C LEU A 47 -7.09 15.90 -6.13
N ARG A 48 -6.30 15.92 -5.05
CA ARG A 48 -6.22 14.81 -4.11
C ARG A 48 -7.40 14.81 -3.14
N TYR A 49 -8.21 13.77 -3.18
CA TYR A 49 -9.37 13.60 -2.29
C TYR A 49 -8.99 12.93 -0.98
N PHE A 50 -8.23 11.83 -1.06
CA PHE A 50 -7.79 11.11 0.12
C PHE A 50 -6.38 10.54 -0.03
N ALA A 51 -5.74 10.29 1.12
CA ALA A 51 -4.52 9.52 1.23
C ALA A 51 -4.60 8.51 2.37
N VAL A 52 -4.02 7.34 2.16
CA VAL A 52 -3.94 6.29 3.16
C VAL A 52 -2.51 5.80 3.28
N GLN A 53 -2.11 5.57 4.52
CA GLN A 53 -1.04 4.64 4.83
C GLN A 53 -1.65 3.50 5.65
N ASP A 54 -1.73 2.31 5.07
CA ASP A 54 -2.22 1.13 5.77
C ASP A 54 -1.13 0.11 6.03
N GLU A 55 -1.45 -0.78 6.96
CA GLU A 55 -0.63 -1.89 7.35
C GLU A 55 -1.29 -3.20 6.94
N GLN A 56 -0.52 -4.06 6.28
CA GLN A 56 -0.89 -5.40 5.92
C GLN A 56 0.01 -6.43 6.60
N LEU A 57 -0.61 -7.46 7.19
CA LEU A 57 0.08 -8.62 7.73
C LEU A 57 0.26 -9.69 6.64
N VAL A 58 1.51 -10.09 6.44
CA VAL A 58 1.84 -11.20 5.54
C VAL A 58 1.65 -12.51 6.28
N VAL A 59 0.87 -13.41 5.69
CA VAL A 59 0.49 -14.70 6.28
C VAL A 59 0.79 -15.86 5.33
N SER A 60 1.06 -17.03 5.90
CA SER A 60 0.97 -18.29 5.17
C SER A 60 -0.50 -18.73 5.14
N LEU A 61 -1.05 -18.94 3.94
CA LEU A 61 -2.40 -19.47 3.78
C LEU A 61 -2.50 -20.93 4.27
N THR A 62 -1.43 -21.70 4.11
CA THR A 62 -1.40 -23.12 4.50
C THR A 62 -1.19 -23.32 6.00
N LYS A 63 -0.43 -22.44 6.67
CA LYS A 63 -0.12 -22.56 8.11
C LYS A 63 -0.93 -21.62 8.99
N ALA A 64 -1.75 -20.75 8.40
CA ALA A 64 -2.52 -19.71 9.08
C ALA A 64 -1.68 -18.89 10.10
N ARG A 65 -0.41 -18.63 9.77
CA ARG A 65 0.54 -17.93 10.66
C ARG A 65 1.21 -16.75 9.94
N PRO A 66 1.54 -15.67 10.67
CA PRO A 66 2.33 -14.59 10.11
C PRO A 66 3.70 -15.08 9.63
N LYS A 67 4.16 -14.54 8.50
CA LYS A 67 5.48 -14.87 7.93
C LYS A 67 6.09 -13.66 7.27
N LYS A 68 7.39 -13.71 6.98
CA LYS A 68 8.03 -12.70 6.13
C LYS A 68 7.48 -12.75 4.70
N ALA A 69 7.46 -11.60 4.04
CA ALA A 69 7.25 -11.53 2.59
C ALA A 69 8.29 -12.41 1.87
N PRO A 70 7.88 -13.37 1.03
CA PRO A 70 8.83 -14.17 0.25
C PRO A 70 9.75 -13.29 -0.61
N GLU A 71 11.02 -13.64 -0.76
CA GLU A 71 11.96 -12.87 -1.59
C GLU A 71 11.49 -12.71 -3.03
N GLU A 72 10.93 -13.77 -3.62
CA GLU A 72 10.37 -13.74 -4.96
C GLU A 72 9.26 -12.68 -5.10
N PHE A 73 8.39 -12.59 -4.10
CA PHE A 73 7.35 -11.56 -4.06
C PHE A 73 7.97 -10.16 -3.94
N GLN A 74 8.96 -9.98 -3.06
CA GLN A 74 9.64 -8.69 -2.90
C GLN A 74 10.35 -8.24 -4.19
N ARG A 75 10.93 -9.18 -4.96
CA ARG A 75 11.53 -8.88 -6.27
C ARG A 75 10.47 -8.50 -7.29
N LEU A 76 9.35 -9.23 -7.33
CA LEU A 76 8.23 -8.95 -8.25
C LEU A 76 7.65 -7.55 -8.06
N VAL A 77 7.50 -7.10 -6.81
CA VAL A 77 6.90 -5.80 -6.50
C VAL A 77 7.93 -4.68 -6.32
N GLY A 78 9.21 -4.96 -6.57
CA GLY A 78 10.32 -4.08 -6.23
C GLY A 78 10.22 -2.67 -6.82
N GLU A 79 9.80 -2.56 -8.09
CA GLU A 79 9.62 -1.28 -8.78
C GLU A 79 8.50 -0.40 -8.18
N TYR A 80 7.63 -0.99 -7.35
CA TYR A 80 6.53 -0.30 -6.68
C TYR A 80 6.85 0.02 -5.20
N VAL A 81 8.10 -0.11 -4.76
CA VAL A 81 8.52 0.20 -3.38
C VAL A 81 9.15 1.59 -3.32
N GLU A 82 8.58 2.50 -2.52
CA GLU A 82 9.01 3.89 -2.37
C GLU A 82 10.47 4.01 -1.89
N ASN A 83 10.89 3.13 -0.98
CA ASN A 83 12.22 3.12 -0.38
C ASN A 83 12.99 1.82 -0.72
N PHE A 84 13.13 1.50 -2.01
CA PHE A 84 13.74 0.22 -2.45
C PHE A 84 15.21 0.02 -1.98
N GLU A 85 15.93 1.07 -1.59
CA GLU A 85 17.38 1.02 -1.35
C GLU A 85 17.87 0.41 -0.01
N TYR A 86 17.03 0.00 0.94
CA TYR A 86 17.53 -0.40 2.28
C TYR A 86 17.42 -1.89 2.67
N SER A 87 17.11 -2.80 1.76
CA SER A 87 17.05 -4.25 2.10
C SER A 87 18.37 -5.04 1.94
N LYS A 88 19.48 -4.38 1.58
CA LYS A 88 20.82 -5.00 1.40
C LYS A 88 21.81 -4.77 2.55
N LYS A 89 21.37 -4.60 3.79
CA LYS A 89 22.26 -4.63 4.97
C LYS A 89 21.83 -5.69 5.97
#